data_AF-A0A3E1RH87-F1
#
_entry.id   AF-A0A3E1RH87-F1
#
_cell.length_a   1.000
_cell.length_b   1.000
_cell.length_c   1.000
_cell.angle_alpha   90.00
_cell.angle_beta   90.00
_cell.angle_gamma   90.00
#
_symmetry.space_group_name_H-M   'P 1'
#
loop_
_entity.id
_entity.type
_entity.pdbx_description
1 polymer ?
#
loop_
_entity_poly.entity_id
_entity_poly.type
_entity_poly.pdbx_seq_one_letter_code
_entity_poly.pdbx_strand_id
1 'polypeptide(L)'
;MNKDSFAYVSARDLRIGLFVDLELGWIDHPFASGRFKISSDEQIRVLKGLAADRFRFVPSRSEWSEAVGASPSEVQEESLATNLYALGRDQKVQQLRMQRQQAVALQQEGLADCERRFTDTARQYHHTLDLLHSQPIEAARVAQQVVQQLVVDIEQQGDSALRLLNDSAADKVALHPVNVTVISLLLGQALGLQDLALKDLGLAAFLHDVGKCDLPERLRRPDDTFSTVERNAYQSHVENSVRLAQAMGLSQGAIQAVAQHHELADGSGFPQHLKLDAIGMGARILALVNRYDGLCNPAKPSHAMTPHEALATIFSQQKKRFDPHVLSAFVRMVGVYPPGSLVQLNDERHAMVVGVNAARPLKPRVIVHEPGTPRHEALILDLEGVANAGIRRSVKPESLSTAAQEYLQPRQRLCYFLETAIGPVPAEKVSANATGPAS
;
A
#
# COMPACT_ATOMS: atom_id res chain seq x y z
N MET A 1 26.51 -13.14 -8.97
CA MET A 1 27.63 -12.31 -8.44
C MET A 1 28.41 -11.77 -9.62
N ASN A 2 28.15 -10.53 -10.02
CA ASN A 2 29.13 -9.69 -10.71
C ASN A 2 29.39 -8.54 -9.72
N LYS A 3 30.57 -8.52 -9.09
CA LYS A 3 30.97 -7.36 -8.31
C LYS A 3 31.38 -6.31 -9.33
N ASP A 4 30.52 -5.33 -9.58
CA ASP A 4 30.92 -4.13 -10.31
C ASP A 4 32.18 -3.57 -9.63
N SER A 5 33.30 -3.54 -10.35
CA SER A 5 34.52 -2.91 -9.85
C SER A 5 34.31 -1.40 -9.83
N PHE A 6 34.51 -0.77 -8.68
CA PHE A 6 34.38 0.67 -8.54
C PHE A 6 35.72 1.36 -8.79
N ALA A 7 35.68 2.51 -9.46
CA ALA A 7 36.83 3.41 -9.61
C ALA A 7 36.44 4.81 -9.10
N TYR A 8 37.44 5.67 -8.92
CA TYR A 8 37.23 7.05 -8.48
C TYR A 8 37.65 8.02 -9.58
N VAL A 9 36.85 9.07 -9.77
CA VAL A 9 37.12 10.16 -10.71
C VAL A 9 37.16 11.48 -9.93
N SER A 10 38.09 12.37 -10.25
CA SER A 10 38.13 13.70 -9.63
C SER A 10 36.90 14.51 -10.05
N ALA A 11 36.46 15.45 -9.19
CA ALA A 11 35.46 16.45 -9.56
C ALA A 11 35.80 17.16 -10.89
N ARG A 12 37.09 17.35 -11.18
CA ARG A 12 37.57 18.01 -12.42
C ARG A 12 37.34 17.18 -13.68
N ASP A 13 37.32 15.86 -13.55
CA ASP A 13 37.27 14.90 -14.65
C ASP A 13 35.88 14.33 -14.90
N LEU A 14 34.85 14.85 -14.20
CA LEU A 14 33.45 14.51 -14.45
C LEU A 14 32.99 14.96 -15.85
N ARG A 15 32.38 14.04 -16.58
CA ARG A 15 31.91 14.19 -17.96
C ARG A 15 30.61 13.43 -18.19
N ILE A 16 29.84 13.86 -19.19
CA ILE A 16 28.65 13.15 -19.66
C ILE A 16 29.10 11.75 -20.13
N GLY A 17 28.34 10.72 -19.76
CA GLY A 17 28.67 9.33 -20.07
C GLY A 17 29.16 8.50 -18.87
N LEU A 18 29.61 9.12 -17.79
CA LEU A 18 30.05 8.43 -16.57
C LEU A 18 28.86 7.94 -15.74
N PHE A 19 28.92 6.69 -15.26
CA PHE A 19 27.95 6.12 -14.32
C PHE A 19 28.45 6.31 -12.89
N VAL A 20 27.97 7.35 -12.23
CA VAL A 20 28.39 7.73 -10.87
C VAL A 20 27.58 6.98 -9.82
N ASP A 21 28.24 6.73 -8.69
CA ASP A 21 27.69 6.09 -7.50
C ASP A 21 28.08 6.92 -6.29
N LEU A 22 27.25 7.90 -5.96
CA LEU A 22 27.45 8.84 -4.87
C LEU A 22 27.44 8.08 -3.55
N GLU A 23 28.57 8.11 -2.85
CA GLU A 23 28.72 7.57 -1.48
C GLU A 23 28.09 8.50 -0.43
N LEU A 24 27.22 9.40 -0.89
CA LEU A 24 26.54 10.43 -0.13
C LEU A 24 25.07 10.03 0.02
N GLY A 25 24.45 10.40 1.15
CA GLY A 25 23.01 10.24 1.30
C GLY A 25 22.28 11.13 0.30
N TRP A 26 21.05 10.78 -0.07
CA TRP A 26 20.25 11.63 -0.98
C TRP A 26 20.04 13.06 -0.45
N ILE A 27 20.22 13.25 0.85
CA ILE A 27 20.18 14.55 1.54
C ILE A 27 21.31 15.48 1.09
N ASP A 28 22.44 14.92 0.68
CA ASP A 28 23.63 15.68 0.35
C ASP A 28 23.69 16.04 -1.14
N HIS A 29 22.78 15.52 -1.98
CA HIS A 29 22.76 15.78 -3.42
C HIS A 29 21.33 15.93 -3.99
N PRO A 30 21.09 16.81 -4.99
CA PRO A 30 19.74 17.06 -5.50
C PRO A 30 19.27 16.05 -6.56
N PHE A 31 20.01 14.96 -6.81
CA PHE A 31 19.65 13.94 -7.79
C PHE A 31 18.60 12.94 -7.26
N ALA A 32 17.71 12.48 -8.14
CA ALA A 32 16.66 11.50 -7.82
C ALA A 32 17.18 10.11 -7.38
N SER A 33 18.48 9.85 -7.61
CA SER A 33 19.19 8.63 -7.25
C SER A 33 20.65 8.98 -6.94
N GLY A 34 21.26 8.29 -5.98
CA GLY A 34 22.72 8.35 -5.77
C GLY A 34 23.50 7.60 -6.86
N ARG A 35 22.82 6.81 -7.70
CA ARG A 35 23.40 6.03 -8.79
C ARG A 35 22.75 6.37 -10.12
N PHE A 36 23.48 7.02 -11.01
CA PHE A 36 22.94 7.42 -12.31
C PHE A 36 24.05 7.66 -13.33
N LYS A 37 23.69 7.62 -14.61
CA LYS A 37 24.57 8.04 -15.70
C LYS A 37 24.46 9.55 -15.87
N ILE A 38 25.59 10.24 -15.86
CA ILE A 38 25.65 11.67 -16.16
C ILE A 38 25.24 11.86 -17.63
N SER A 39 24.23 12.68 -17.84
CA SER A 39 23.54 12.90 -19.12
C SER A 39 23.50 14.37 -19.53
N SER A 40 23.89 15.31 -18.65
CA SER A 40 23.92 16.74 -18.94
C SER A 40 25.04 17.48 -18.21
N ASP A 41 25.45 18.63 -18.75
CA ASP A 41 26.42 19.54 -18.11
C ASP A 41 25.88 20.18 -16.82
N GLU A 42 24.57 20.23 -16.65
CA GLU A 42 23.93 20.64 -15.41
C GLU A 42 24.22 19.63 -14.28
N GLN A 43 24.14 18.33 -14.57
CA GLN A 43 24.48 17.29 -13.59
C GLN A 43 25.95 17.35 -13.17
N ILE A 44 26.86 17.65 -14.11
CA ILE A 44 28.29 17.84 -13.81
C ILE A 44 28.50 19.05 -12.90
N ARG A 45 27.83 20.18 -13.19
CA ARG A 45 27.90 21.39 -12.35
C ARG A 45 27.40 21.13 -10.94
N VAL A 46 26.31 20.39 -10.80
CA VAL A 46 25.77 19.98 -9.50
C VAL A 46 26.73 19.05 -8.75
N LEU A 47 27.31 18.06 -9.43
CA LEU A 47 28.30 17.15 -8.82
C LEU A 47 29.54 17.89 -8.34
N LYS A 48 30.09 18.81 -9.14
CA LYS A 48 31.24 19.66 -8.75
C LYS A 48 30.94 20.56 -7.55
N GLY A 49 29.67 20.86 -7.28
CA GLY A 49 29.22 21.65 -6.12
C GLY A 49 28.98 20.86 -4.84
N LEU A 50 29.19 19.54 -4.86
CA LEU A 50 29.20 18.67 -3.68
C LEU A 50 30.55 18.78 -2.97
N ALA A 51 30.57 18.69 -1.64
CA ALA A 51 31.80 18.76 -0.83
C ALA A 51 32.64 17.46 -0.92
N ALA A 52 32.86 16.96 -2.13
CA ALA A 52 33.59 15.74 -2.41
C ALA A 52 34.64 15.99 -3.51
N ASP A 53 35.91 15.75 -3.20
CA ASP A 53 37.02 15.92 -4.16
C ASP A 53 37.07 14.82 -5.23
N ARG A 54 36.44 13.67 -4.93
CA ARG A 54 36.39 12.48 -5.77
C ARG A 54 35.02 11.82 -5.71
N PHE A 55 34.56 11.33 -6.85
CA PHE A 55 33.29 10.61 -7.00
C PHE A 55 33.57 9.18 -7.41
N ARG A 56 32.84 8.24 -6.80
CA ARG A 56 32.89 6.84 -7.21
C ARG A 56 32.08 6.66 -8.48
N PHE A 57 32.60 5.88 -9.42
CA PHE A 57 31.94 5.55 -10.68
C PHE A 57 32.15 4.08 -11.03
N VAL A 58 31.31 3.56 -11.94
CA VAL A 58 31.35 2.17 -12.41
C VAL A 58 31.88 2.13 -13.85
N PRO A 59 33.15 1.74 -14.08
CA PRO A 59 33.76 1.73 -15.40
C PRO A 59 33.00 0.86 -16.41
N SER A 60 32.51 -0.32 -16.00
CA SER A 60 31.74 -1.23 -16.86
C SER A 60 30.43 -0.65 -17.38
N ARG A 61 29.93 0.43 -16.77
CA ARG A 61 28.68 1.12 -17.14
C ARG A 61 28.91 2.54 -17.65
N SER A 62 30.17 2.95 -17.76
CA SER A 62 30.57 4.30 -18.16
C SER A 62 31.14 4.30 -19.58
N GLU A 63 30.81 5.33 -20.35
CA GLU A 63 31.40 5.57 -21.66
C GLU A 63 32.68 6.40 -21.47
N TRP A 64 33.76 5.73 -21.05
CA TRP A 64 35.03 6.36 -20.73
C TRP A 64 36.19 5.81 -21.58
N SER A 65 37.08 6.70 -22.03
CA SER A 65 38.35 6.42 -22.68
C SER A 65 39.42 7.36 -22.11
N GLU A 66 40.55 6.83 -21.66
CA GLU A 66 41.69 7.61 -21.15
C GLU A 66 42.34 8.45 -22.26
N ALA A 67 42.00 9.74 -22.37
CA ALA A 67 42.87 10.72 -23.01
C ALA A 67 42.55 12.18 -22.66
N VAL A 68 43.63 12.90 -22.32
CA VAL A 68 43.89 14.36 -22.35
C VAL A 68 43.46 15.21 -21.15
N GLY A 69 44.49 15.73 -20.45
CA GLY A 69 44.44 16.64 -19.31
C GLY A 69 44.28 18.12 -19.67
N ALA A 70 43.98 18.92 -18.65
CA ALA A 70 43.69 20.35 -18.75
C ALA A 70 44.69 21.22 -17.95
N SER A 71 45.06 22.36 -18.55
CA SER A 71 45.93 23.41 -18.00
C SER A 71 45.12 24.45 -17.22
N PRO A 72 45.70 25.19 -16.24
CA PRO A 72 44.95 26.05 -15.32
C PRO A 72 45.15 27.55 -15.57
N SER A 73 44.06 28.33 -15.54
CA SER A 73 44.07 29.76 -15.17
C SER A 73 42.64 30.31 -15.12
N GLU A 74 42.18 30.71 -13.92
CA GLU A 74 41.26 31.83 -13.64
C GLU A 74 40.80 31.71 -12.17
N VAL A 75 41.53 32.35 -11.26
CA VAL A 75 41.17 32.49 -9.85
C VAL A 75 41.27 33.97 -9.54
N GLN A 76 40.15 34.71 -9.55
CA GLN A 76 40.00 35.95 -8.77
C GLN A 76 38.60 36.59 -8.71
N GLU A 77 37.59 36.13 -9.45
CA GLU A 77 36.21 36.68 -9.34
C GLU A 77 35.24 35.89 -8.43
N GLU A 78 35.66 34.75 -7.87
CA GLU A 78 34.76 33.81 -7.16
C GLU A 78 34.26 34.26 -5.77
N SER A 79 34.83 35.27 -5.12
CA SER A 79 34.62 35.45 -3.65
C SER A 79 33.29 36.12 -3.24
N LEU A 80 32.69 36.97 -4.08
CA LEU A 80 31.40 37.63 -3.79
C LEU A 80 30.20 36.83 -4.30
N ALA A 81 30.33 36.21 -5.48
CA ALA A 81 29.32 35.31 -6.02
C ALA A 81 29.15 34.07 -5.13
N THR A 82 30.24 33.44 -4.69
CA THR A 82 30.20 32.24 -3.84
C THR A 82 29.46 32.47 -2.52
N ASN A 83 29.58 33.65 -1.92
CA ASN A 83 28.86 33.97 -0.68
C ASN A 83 27.36 34.20 -0.89
N LEU A 84 26.96 34.85 -1.99
CA LEU A 84 25.53 35.03 -2.33
C LEU A 84 24.88 33.69 -2.74
N TYR A 85 25.61 32.83 -3.45
CA TYR A 85 25.19 31.46 -3.79
C TYR A 85 25.13 30.55 -2.55
N ALA A 86 26.05 30.67 -1.60
CA ALA A 86 26.04 29.92 -0.34
C ALA A 86 24.84 30.31 0.55
N LEU A 87 24.54 31.61 0.68
CA LEU A 87 23.35 32.08 1.39
C LEU A 87 22.03 31.64 0.74
N GLY A 88 21.93 31.69 -0.59
CA GLY A 88 20.78 31.15 -1.33
C GLY A 88 20.62 29.63 -1.22
N ARG A 89 21.74 28.90 -1.10
CA ARG A 89 21.79 27.46 -0.86
C ARG A 89 21.27 27.11 0.55
N ASP A 90 21.67 27.86 1.57
CA ASP A 90 21.19 27.64 2.95
C ASP A 90 19.69 27.92 3.08
N GLN A 91 19.17 28.98 2.46
CA GLN A 91 17.74 29.28 2.45
C GLN A 91 16.93 28.20 1.72
N LYS A 92 17.40 27.74 0.56
CA LYS A 92 16.72 26.68 -0.21
C LYS A 92 16.75 25.33 0.50
N VAL A 93 17.87 24.98 1.15
CA VAL A 93 17.98 23.76 1.98
C VAL A 93 17.06 23.85 3.20
N GLN A 94 17.00 24.99 3.88
CA GLN A 94 16.07 25.21 4.99
C GLN A 94 14.60 25.08 4.54
N GLN A 95 14.25 25.66 3.40
CA GLN A 95 12.90 25.56 2.83
C GLN A 95 12.51 24.11 2.51
N LEU A 96 13.41 23.34 1.89
CA LEU A 96 13.18 21.92 1.59
C LEU A 96 13.02 21.08 2.87
N ARG A 97 13.82 21.35 3.91
CA ARG A 97 13.68 20.71 5.23
C ARG A 97 12.32 21.00 5.86
N MET A 98 11.86 22.25 5.81
CA MET A 98 10.57 22.65 6.35
C MET A 98 9.41 21.98 5.58
N GLN A 99 9.48 21.96 4.25
CA GLN A 99 8.49 21.26 3.40
C GLN A 99 8.45 19.76 3.72
N ARG A 100 9.60 19.11 3.89
CA ARG A 100 9.69 17.71 4.30
C ARG A 100 9.05 17.48 5.66
N GLN A 101 9.37 18.30 6.65
CA GLN A 101 8.82 18.17 8.00
C GLN A 101 7.30 18.33 7.99
N GLN A 102 6.77 19.27 7.21
CA GLN A 102 5.33 19.43 7.00
C GLN A 102 4.70 18.20 6.32
N ALA A 103 5.34 17.67 5.27
CA ALA A 103 4.85 16.49 4.57
C ALA A 103 4.84 15.23 5.48
N VAL A 104 5.88 15.04 6.29
CA VAL A 104 5.93 13.95 7.29
C VAL A 104 4.84 14.14 8.34
N ALA A 105 4.63 15.36 8.84
CA ALA A 105 3.59 15.64 9.83
C ALA A 105 2.18 15.31 9.29
N LEU A 106 1.86 15.73 8.07
CA LEU A 106 0.59 15.41 7.41
C LEU A 106 0.41 13.88 7.22
N GLN A 107 1.48 13.17 6.84
CA GLN A 107 1.43 11.70 6.70
C GLN A 107 1.17 11.00 8.03
N GLN A 108 1.80 11.47 9.11
CA GLN A 108 1.62 10.93 10.45
C GLN A 108 0.21 11.21 10.97
N GLU A 109 -0.32 12.42 10.74
CA GLU A 109 -1.67 12.80 11.10
C GLU A 109 -2.72 11.93 10.39
N GLY A 110 -2.58 11.73 9.07
CA GLY A 110 -3.47 10.87 8.29
C GLY A 110 -3.44 9.42 8.75
N LEU A 111 -2.26 8.88 9.04
CA LEU A 111 -2.13 7.53 9.58
C LEU A 111 -2.79 7.40 10.96
N ALA A 112 -2.54 8.37 11.85
CA ALA A 112 -3.14 8.38 13.19
C ALA A 112 -4.68 8.47 13.13
N ASP A 113 -5.23 9.22 12.17
CA ASP A 113 -6.67 9.26 11.96
C ASP A 113 -7.26 7.92 11.52
N CYS A 114 -6.62 7.27 10.55
CA CYS A 114 -7.02 5.93 10.11
C CYS A 114 -6.94 4.91 11.26
N GLU A 115 -5.88 4.94 12.07
CA GLU A 115 -5.70 4.07 13.23
C GLU A 115 -6.79 4.30 14.31
N ARG A 116 -7.15 5.56 14.58
CA ARG A 116 -8.26 5.88 15.50
C ARG A 116 -9.59 5.34 14.99
N ARG A 117 -9.93 5.63 13.73
CA ARG A 117 -11.21 5.19 13.13
C ARG A 117 -11.31 3.68 13.04
N PHE A 118 -10.21 2.98 12.74
CA PHE A 118 -10.16 1.52 12.82
C PHE A 118 -10.40 1.03 14.25
N THR A 119 -9.74 1.62 15.24
CA THR A 119 -9.90 1.24 16.65
C THR A 119 -11.34 1.42 17.13
N ASP A 120 -11.99 2.52 16.75
CA ASP A 120 -13.40 2.76 17.08
C ASP A 120 -14.32 1.77 16.36
N THR A 121 -14.05 1.46 15.08
CA THR A 121 -14.78 0.43 14.32
C THR A 121 -14.64 -0.95 14.97
N ALA A 122 -13.43 -1.32 15.40
CA ALA A 122 -13.16 -2.57 16.09
C ALA A 122 -13.90 -2.64 17.43
N ARG A 123 -13.92 -1.54 18.20
CA ARG A 123 -14.70 -1.45 19.45
C ARG A 123 -16.20 -1.67 19.19
N GLN A 124 -16.76 -1.06 18.14
CA GLN A 124 -18.17 -1.25 17.80
C GLN A 124 -18.47 -2.65 17.26
N TYR A 125 -17.52 -3.30 16.58
CA TYR A 125 -17.65 -4.70 16.20
C TYR A 125 -17.75 -5.60 17.44
N HIS A 126 -16.87 -5.44 18.43
CA HIS A 126 -16.97 -6.16 19.71
C HIS A 126 -18.28 -5.90 20.42
N HIS A 127 -18.71 -4.64 20.49
CA HIS A 127 -20.00 -4.30 21.08
C HIS A 127 -21.17 -4.98 20.35
N THR A 128 -21.09 -5.09 19.02
CA THR A 128 -22.06 -5.85 18.24
C THR A 128 -22.06 -7.32 18.65
N LEU A 129 -20.87 -7.94 18.81
CA LEU A 129 -20.73 -9.34 19.26
C LEU A 129 -21.35 -9.58 20.64
N ASP A 130 -21.14 -8.67 21.59
CA ASP A 130 -21.68 -8.78 22.95
C ASP A 130 -23.22 -8.77 22.99
N LEU A 131 -23.84 -8.10 22.02
CA LEU A 131 -25.28 -7.94 21.91
C LEU A 131 -25.96 -9.02 21.05
N LEU A 132 -25.21 -9.80 20.26
CA LEU A 132 -25.73 -10.70 19.22
C LEU A 132 -26.89 -11.59 19.69
N HIS A 133 -26.73 -12.25 20.83
CA HIS A 133 -27.71 -13.21 21.33
C HIS A 133 -28.74 -12.58 22.28
N SER A 134 -28.33 -11.56 23.04
CA SER A 134 -29.17 -10.95 24.09
C SER A 134 -30.11 -9.88 23.55
N GLN A 135 -29.64 -9.07 22.59
CA GLN A 135 -30.32 -7.90 22.06
C GLN A 135 -30.05 -7.75 20.54
N PRO A 136 -30.54 -8.69 19.71
CA PRO A 136 -30.18 -8.74 18.29
C PRO A 136 -30.60 -7.49 17.49
N ILE A 137 -31.72 -6.86 17.83
CA ILE A 137 -32.15 -5.61 17.18
C ILE A 137 -31.18 -4.45 17.49
N GLU A 138 -30.65 -4.40 18.72
CA GLU A 138 -29.67 -3.39 19.10
C GLU A 138 -28.31 -3.67 18.47
N ALA A 139 -27.90 -4.95 18.40
CA ALA A 139 -26.71 -5.36 17.65
C ALA A 139 -26.80 -4.91 16.17
N ALA A 140 -27.98 -5.05 15.55
CA ALA A 140 -28.23 -4.60 14.20
C ALA A 140 -28.07 -3.09 14.06
N ARG A 141 -28.60 -2.32 15.01
CA ARG A 141 -28.50 -0.86 15.05
C ARG A 141 -27.05 -0.39 15.12
N VAL A 142 -26.22 -1.02 15.96
CA VAL A 142 -24.79 -0.72 16.07
C VAL A 142 -24.07 -1.02 14.75
N ALA A 143 -24.25 -2.22 14.19
CA ALA A 143 -23.65 -2.61 12.91
C ALA A 143 -24.06 -1.67 11.75
N GLN A 144 -25.33 -1.29 11.69
CA GLN A 144 -25.86 -0.34 10.71
C GLN A 144 -25.23 1.04 10.84
N GLN A 145 -25.00 1.53 12.06
CA GLN A 145 -24.33 2.81 12.28
C GLN A 145 -22.88 2.79 11.80
N VAL A 146 -22.13 1.72 12.11
CA VAL A 146 -20.76 1.54 11.60
C VAL A 146 -20.73 1.55 10.07
N VAL A 147 -21.55 0.70 9.44
CA VAL A 147 -21.57 0.57 7.98
C VAL A 147 -22.02 1.87 7.32
N GLN A 148 -23.03 2.54 7.89
CA GLN A 148 -23.49 3.83 7.37
C GLN A 148 -22.38 4.88 7.43
N GLN A 149 -21.58 4.91 8.49
CA GLN A 149 -20.44 5.82 8.58
C GLN A 149 -19.36 5.49 7.55
N LEU A 150 -19.01 4.20 7.36
CA LEU A 150 -18.04 3.79 6.35
C LEU A 150 -18.50 4.13 4.93
N VAL A 151 -19.79 3.96 4.62
CA VAL A 151 -20.36 4.35 3.32
C VAL A 151 -20.24 5.87 3.11
N VAL A 152 -20.58 6.67 4.12
CA VAL A 152 -20.44 8.14 4.07
C VAL A 152 -18.98 8.54 3.85
N ASP A 153 -18.05 7.90 4.56
CA ASP A 153 -16.62 8.18 4.43
C ASP A 153 -16.11 7.87 3.01
N ILE A 154 -16.62 6.81 2.38
CA ILE A 154 -16.28 6.42 1.00
C ILE A 154 -16.89 7.39 -0.03
N GLU A 155 -18.12 7.84 0.18
CA GLU A 155 -18.81 8.75 -0.75
C GLU A 155 -18.25 10.17 -0.69
N GLN A 156 -17.91 10.68 0.50
CA GLN A 156 -17.47 12.06 0.69
C GLN A 156 -16.02 12.31 0.26
N GLN A 157 -15.19 11.27 0.17
CA GLN A 157 -13.75 11.44 0.02
C GLN A 157 -13.24 11.27 -1.41
N GLY A 158 -14.12 11.01 -2.39
CA GLY A 158 -13.86 11.04 -3.84
C GLY A 158 -12.88 9.96 -4.33
N ASP A 159 -11.62 10.07 -3.91
CA ASP A 159 -10.53 9.13 -4.11
C ASP A 159 -10.16 8.44 -2.79
N SER A 160 -11.13 7.76 -2.13
CA SER A 160 -10.83 6.95 -0.95
C SER A 160 -9.82 5.87 -1.30
N ALA A 161 -8.65 5.91 -0.65
CA ALA A 161 -7.59 4.95 -0.89
C ALA A 161 -7.55 3.90 0.23
N LEU A 162 -7.21 2.67 -0.15
CA LEU A 162 -6.90 1.63 0.82
C LEU A 162 -5.54 1.93 1.47
N ARG A 163 -5.55 2.17 2.78
CA ARG A 163 -4.34 2.42 3.57
C ARG A 163 -4.03 1.29 4.51
N LEU A 164 -2.74 1.06 4.68
CA LEU A 164 -2.16 -0.03 5.42
C LEU A 164 -1.75 0.44 6.85
N LEU A 165 -2.38 -0.06 7.94
CA LEU A 165 -2.21 0.43 9.35
C LEU A 165 -1.27 -0.37 10.25
N ASN A 166 -0.51 0.24 11.16
CA ASN A 166 0.52 -0.49 11.92
C ASN A 166 -0.02 -1.69 12.75
N ASP A 167 0.84 -2.70 12.93
CA ASP A 167 0.50 -4.00 13.57
C ASP A 167 0.06 -3.84 15.04
N SER A 168 0.52 -2.79 15.73
CA SER A 168 0.14 -2.48 17.12
C SER A 168 -1.33 -2.10 17.31
N ALA A 169 -2.04 -1.78 16.22
CA ALA A 169 -3.46 -1.43 16.24
C ALA A 169 -4.39 -2.63 15.93
N ALA A 170 -3.85 -3.78 15.52
CA ALA A 170 -4.65 -4.86 14.95
C ALA A 170 -5.33 -5.73 16.03
N ASP A 171 -6.56 -5.38 16.36
CA ASP A 171 -7.49 -6.25 17.09
C ASP A 171 -7.71 -7.56 16.31
N LYS A 172 -7.24 -8.69 16.83
CA LYS A 172 -7.25 -9.97 16.10
C LYS A 172 -8.66 -10.47 15.76
N VAL A 173 -9.69 -10.08 16.51
CA VAL A 173 -11.07 -10.53 16.32
C VAL A 173 -11.76 -9.63 15.30
N ALA A 174 -11.56 -8.32 15.40
CA ALA A 174 -12.17 -7.36 14.49
C ALA A 174 -11.42 -7.19 13.15
N LEU A 175 -10.13 -7.56 13.07
CA LEU A 175 -9.28 -7.36 11.89
C LEU A 175 -9.91 -7.90 10.60
N HIS A 176 -10.29 -9.18 10.60
CA HIS A 176 -10.86 -9.84 9.43
C HIS A 176 -12.19 -9.20 8.97
N PRO A 177 -13.23 -9.11 9.81
CA PRO A 177 -14.52 -8.54 9.39
C PRO A 177 -14.39 -7.07 8.99
N VAL A 178 -13.55 -6.27 9.66
CA VAL A 178 -13.34 -4.87 9.27
C VAL A 178 -12.61 -4.74 7.94
N ASN A 179 -11.52 -5.49 7.72
CA ASN A 179 -10.83 -5.52 6.41
C ASN A 179 -11.79 -5.92 5.29
N VAL A 180 -12.53 -7.02 5.48
CA VAL A 180 -13.47 -7.53 4.49
C VAL A 180 -14.57 -6.51 4.21
N THR A 181 -15.05 -5.79 5.23
CA THR A 181 -16.04 -4.71 5.07
C THR A 181 -15.51 -3.56 4.23
N VAL A 182 -14.36 -3.00 4.60
CA VAL A 182 -13.76 -1.84 3.91
C VAL A 182 -13.48 -2.17 2.45
N ILE A 183 -12.84 -3.32 2.19
CA ILE A 183 -12.49 -3.72 0.82
C ILE A 183 -13.75 -4.04 0.00
N SER A 184 -14.77 -4.67 0.60
CA SER A 184 -16.02 -4.98 -0.10
C SER A 184 -16.79 -3.73 -0.46
N LEU A 185 -16.86 -2.73 0.43
CA LEU A 185 -17.53 -1.46 0.14
C LEU A 185 -16.85 -0.69 -1.00
N LEU A 186 -15.50 -0.58 -0.97
CA LEU A 186 -14.75 0.03 -2.07
C LEU A 186 -14.99 -0.68 -3.40
N LEU A 187 -14.99 -2.03 -3.40
CA LEU A 187 -15.23 -2.81 -4.61
C LEU A 187 -16.68 -2.70 -5.09
N GLY A 188 -17.64 -2.68 -4.18
CA GLY A 188 -19.05 -2.46 -4.48
C GLY A 188 -19.28 -1.11 -5.14
N GLN A 189 -18.72 -0.04 -4.59
CA GLN A 189 -18.81 1.30 -5.17
C GLN A 189 -18.14 1.34 -6.57
N ALA A 190 -16.96 0.74 -6.72
CA ALA A 190 -16.26 0.65 -8.01
C ALA A 190 -17.02 -0.16 -9.07
N LEU A 191 -17.91 -1.06 -8.65
CA LEU A 191 -18.84 -1.82 -9.49
C LEU A 191 -20.19 -1.11 -9.70
N GLY A 192 -20.39 0.07 -9.12
CA GLY A 192 -21.59 0.88 -9.27
C GLY A 192 -22.74 0.50 -8.33
N LEU A 193 -22.49 -0.24 -7.25
CA LEU A 193 -23.50 -0.45 -6.20
C LEU A 193 -23.72 0.87 -5.46
N GLN A 194 -24.99 1.19 -5.21
CA GLN A 194 -25.42 2.44 -4.56
C GLN A 194 -26.51 2.15 -3.52
N ASP A 195 -26.77 3.13 -2.66
CA ASP A 195 -27.87 3.15 -1.69
C ASP A 195 -27.98 1.86 -0.86
N LEU A 196 -29.14 1.20 -0.92
CA LEU A 196 -29.45 0.00 -0.16
C LEU A 196 -28.53 -1.16 -0.53
N ALA A 197 -28.16 -1.33 -1.80
CA ALA A 197 -27.32 -2.44 -2.22
C ALA A 197 -25.90 -2.35 -1.62
N LEU A 198 -25.35 -1.14 -1.52
CA LEU A 198 -24.04 -0.91 -0.91
C LEU A 198 -24.09 -1.09 0.61
N LYS A 199 -25.15 -0.62 1.27
CA LYS A 199 -25.38 -0.83 2.71
C LYS A 199 -25.58 -2.31 3.04
N ASP A 200 -26.35 -3.03 2.24
CA ASP A 200 -26.58 -4.47 2.39
C ASP A 200 -25.26 -5.25 2.25
N LEU A 201 -24.42 -4.89 1.28
CA LEU A 201 -23.09 -5.47 1.12
C LEU A 201 -22.20 -5.18 2.34
N GLY A 202 -22.19 -3.94 2.83
CA GLY A 202 -21.41 -3.56 4.01
C GLY A 202 -21.84 -4.32 5.27
N LEU A 203 -23.15 -4.42 5.52
CA LEU A 203 -23.71 -5.18 6.64
C LEU A 203 -23.39 -6.67 6.53
N ALA A 204 -23.56 -7.25 5.33
CA ALA A 204 -23.22 -8.63 5.10
C ALA A 204 -21.72 -8.87 5.34
N ALA A 205 -20.84 -8.02 4.82
CA ALA A 205 -19.40 -8.13 5.01
C ALA A 205 -18.99 -8.00 6.49
N PHE A 206 -19.62 -7.09 7.23
CA PHE A 206 -19.34 -6.88 8.65
C PHE A 206 -19.78 -8.06 9.51
N LEU A 207 -20.82 -8.78 9.10
CA LEU A 207 -21.47 -9.82 9.89
C LEU A 207 -21.31 -11.24 9.33
N HIS A 208 -20.63 -11.44 8.19
CA HIS A 208 -20.67 -12.71 7.44
C HIS A 208 -20.25 -13.94 8.24
N ASP A 209 -19.37 -13.73 9.22
CA ASP A 209 -18.72 -14.77 10.02
C ASP A 209 -19.18 -14.82 11.48
N VAL A 210 -20.19 -14.02 11.88
CA VAL A 210 -20.60 -13.94 13.31
C VAL A 210 -21.13 -15.26 13.87
N GLY A 211 -21.63 -16.14 13.01
CA GLY A 211 -22.04 -17.50 13.37
C GLY A 211 -20.90 -18.40 13.83
N LYS A 212 -19.62 -17.99 13.66
CA LYS A 212 -18.47 -18.69 14.25
C LYS A 212 -18.48 -18.60 15.78
N CYS A 213 -19.13 -17.59 16.37
CA CYS A 213 -19.28 -17.48 17.82
C CYS A 213 -20.01 -18.69 18.42
N ASP A 214 -20.94 -19.27 17.66
CA ASP A 214 -21.72 -20.46 18.06
C ASP A 214 -20.95 -21.78 17.88
N LEU A 215 -19.76 -21.74 17.25
CA LEU A 215 -18.91 -22.92 17.09
C LEU A 215 -17.94 -23.10 18.28
N PRO A 216 -17.57 -24.35 18.61
CA PRO A 216 -16.41 -24.64 19.46
C PRO A 216 -15.15 -23.94 18.97
N GLU A 217 -14.30 -23.45 19.90
CA GLU A 217 -13.12 -22.63 19.57
C GLU A 217 -12.21 -23.26 18.51
N ARG A 218 -11.95 -24.58 18.62
CA ARG A 218 -11.16 -25.35 17.65
C ARG A 218 -11.71 -25.24 16.22
N LEU A 219 -13.02 -25.17 16.07
CA LEU A 219 -13.69 -25.14 14.77
C LEU A 219 -13.73 -23.74 14.15
N ARG A 220 -13.56 -22.66 14.93
CA ARG A 220 -13.70 -21.28 14.43
C ARG A 220 -12.65 -20.89 13.39
N ARG A 221 -11.51 -21.58 13.36
CA ARG A 221 -10.36 -21.27 12.49
C ARG A 221 -9.91 -22.52 11.74
N PRO A 222 -10.33 -22.71 10.48
CA PRO A 222 -9.94 -23.87 9.69
C PRO A 222 -8.45 -23.86 9.37
N ASP A 223 -7.84 -25.04 9.35
CA ASP A 223 -6.45 -25.26 8.97
C ASP A 223 -6.28 -26.57 8.19
N ASP A 224 -5.06 -26.84 7.74
CA ASP A 224 -4.73 -28.02 6.91
C ASP A 224 -4.92 -29.37 7.64
N THR A 225 -5.08 -29.35 8.97
CA THR A 225 -5.29 -30.55 9.80
C THR A 225 -6.77 -30.87 10.01
N PHE A 226 -7.69 -30.01 9.55
CA PHE A 226 -9.13 -30.26 9.68
C PHE A 226 -9.53 -31.56 8.98
N SER A 227 -10.11 -32.46 9.77
CA SER A 227 -10.83 -33.63 9.27
C SER A 227 -12.06 -33.21 8.46
N THR A 228 -12.62 -34.15 7.69
CA THR A 228 -13.87 -33.92 6.96
C THR A 228 -15.02 -33.54 7.90
N VAL A 229 -15.09 -34.14 9.09
CA VAL A 229 -16.12 -33.84 10.09
C VAL A 229 -15.95 -32.42 10.64
N GLU A 230 -14.73 -32.02 11.02
CA GLU A 230 -14.46 -30.65 11.48
C GLU A 230 -14.74 -29.63 10.37
N ARG A 231 -14.44 -29.96 9.12
CA ARG A 231 -14.74 -29.09 7.97
C ARG A 231 -16.24 -28.93 7.76
N ASN A 232 -17.02 -30.00 7.85
CA ASN A 232 -18.49 -29.92 7.75
C ASN A 232 -19.08 -29.13 8.93
N ALA A 233 -18.55 -29.34 10.14
CA ALA A 233 -18.97 -28.58 11.31
C ALA A 233 -18.58 -27.09 11.24
N TYR A 234 -17.45 -26.75 10.60
CA TYR A 234 -17.12 -25.36 10.30
C TYR A 234 -18.16 -24.72 9.39
N GLN A 235 -18.62 -25.40 8.35
CA GLN A 235 -19.55 -24.84 7.36
C GLN A 235 -20.88 -24.38 7.96
N SER A 236 -21.29 -24.93 9.11
CA SER A 236 -22.52 -24.49 9.79
C SER A 236 -22.47 -23.05 10.33
N HIS A 237 -21.29 -22.41 10.40
CA HIS A 237 -21.21 -20.99 10.73
C HIS A 237 -22.00 -20.11 9.75
N VAL A 238 -22.16 -20.54 8.50
CA VAL A 238 -22.94 -19.81 7.50
C VAL A 238 -24.41 -19.78 7.92
N GLU A 239 -24.98 -20.94 8.23
CA GLU A 239 -26.36 -21.05 8.69
C GLU A 239 -26.58 -20.32 10.02
N ASN A 240 -25.63 -20.43 10.95
CA ASN A 240 -25.67 -19.68 12.21
C ASN A 240 -25.66 -18.16 11.97
N SER A 241 -24.82 -17.67 11.05
CA SER A 241 -24.76 -16.24 10.70
C SER A 241 -26.05 -15.76 10.04
N VAL A 242 -26.67 -16.59 9.18
CA VAL A 242 -27.97 -16.30 8.57
C VAL A 242 -29.06 -16.21 9.64
N ARG A 243 -29.11 -17.15 10.59
CA ARG A 243 -30.07 -17.14 11.71
C ARG A 243 -29.91 -15.88 12.57
N LEU A 244 -28.68 -15.49 12.88
CA LEU A 244 -28.39 -14.26 13.62
C LEU A 244 -28.81 -13.02 12.82
N ALA A 245 -28.47 -12.93 11.54
CA ALA A 245 -28.89 -11.85 10.64
C ALA A 245 -30.42 -11.71 10.54
N GLN A 246 -31.15 -12.84 10.52
CA GLN A 246 -32.61 -12.85 10.57
C GLN A 246 -33.16 -12.33 11.91
N ALA A 247 -32.58 -12.78 13.03
CA ALA A 247 -32.96 -12.30 14.37
C ALA A 247 -32.67 -10.79 14.55
N MET A 248 -31.63 -10.29 13.89
CA MET A 248 -31.26 -8.88 13.80
C MET A 248 -32.20 -8.06 12.89
N GLY A 249 -33.12 -8.71 12.16
CA GLY A 249 -34.07 -8.04 11.28
C GLY A 249 -33.42 -7.41 10.04
N LEU A 250 -32.30 -7.96 9.56
CA LEU A 250 -31.61 -7.44 8.38
C LEU A 250 -32.44 -7.64 7.11
N SER A 251 -32.10 -6.87 6.07
CA SER A 251 -32.74 -6.98 4.75
C SER A 251 -32.48 -8.34 4.11
N GLN A 252 -33.34 -8.74 3.16
CA GLN A 252 -33.14 -9.97 2.40
C GLN A 252 -31.85 -9.93 1.56
N GLY A 253 -31.44 -8.75 1.06
CA GLY A 253 -30.19 -8.60 0.32
C GLY A 253 -28.96 -8.88 1.18
N ALA A 254 -28.92 -8.33 2.40
CA ALA A 254 -27.85 -8.59 3.35
C ALA A 254 -27.82 -10.07 3.79
N ILE A 255 -28.98 -10.64 4.12
CA ILE A 255 -29.12 -12.05 4.51
C ILE A 255 -28.65 -12.97 3.38
N GLN A 256 -29.05 -12.71 2.13
CA GLN A 256 -28.61 -13.49 0.98
C GLN A 256 -27.09 -13.42 0.80
N ALA A 257 -26.50 -12.24 0.94
CA ALA A 257 -25.05 -12.07 0.82
C ALA A 257 -24.30 -12.86 1.91
N VAL A 258 -24.77 -12.84 3.16
CA VAL A 258 -24.25 -13.69 4.25
C VAL A 258 -24.42 -15.18 3.92
N ALA A 259 -25.59 -15.59 3.43
CA ALA A 259 -25.87 -17.00 3.16
C ALA A 259 -25.01 -17.60 2.04
N GLN A 260 -24.52 -16.76 1.12
CA GLN A 260 -23.80 -17.18 -0.09
C GLN A 260 -22.32 -16.77 -0.08
N HIS A 261 -21.78 -16.22 1.01
CA HIS A 261 -20.43 -15.64 1.01
C HIS A 261 -19.28 -16.64 0.81
N HIS A 262 -19.57 -17.94 0.93
CA HIS A 262 -18.65 -19.05 0.63
C HIS A 262 -18.98 -19.77 -0.69
N GLU A 263 -19.99 -19.32 -1.43
CA GLU A 263 -20.30 -19.81 -2.77
C GLU A 263 -19.27 -19.31 -3.79
N LEU A 264 -18.98 -20.14 -4.79
CA LEU A 264 -17.95 -19.89 -5.79
C LEU A 264 -18.53 -20.08 -7.19
N ALA A 265 -18.09 -19.26 -8.14
CA ALA A 265 -18.66 -19.19 -9.49
C ALA A 265 -18.67 -20.54 -10.24
N ASP A 266 -17.72 -21.43 -9.93
CA ASP A 266 -17.60 -22.77 -10.49
C ASP A 266 -18.47 -23.84 -9.81
N GLY A 267 -19.19 -23.50 -8.74
CA GLY A 267 -19.99 -24.43 -7.94
C GLY A 267 -19.19 -25.20 -6.89
N SER A 268 -17.89 -24.93 -6.73
CA SER A 268 -17.05 -25.60 -5.71
C SER A 268 -17.19 -25.02 -4.30
N GLY A 269 -18.01 -23.99 -4.14
CA GLY A 269 -18.29 -23.32 -2.85
C GLY A 269 -19.25 -24.10 -1.97
N PHE A 270 -19.73 -23.49 -0.90
CA PHE A 270 -20.70 -24.06 0.05
C PHE A 270 -21.56 -22.93 0.65
N PRO A 271 -22.74 -23.21 1.26
CA PRO A 271 -23.31 -24.53 1.57
C PRO A 271 -24.19 -25.16 0.47
N GLN A 272 -24.66 -24.39 -0.50
CA GLN A 272 -25.62 -24.81 -1.53
C GLN A 272 -24.96 -25.22 -2.86
N HIS A 273 -23.66 -24.98 -3.03
CA HIS A 273 -22.90 -25.30 -4.25
C HIS A 273 -23.45 -24.56 -5.49
N LEU A 274 -23.78 -23.29 -5.30
CA LEU A 274 -24.36 -22.44 -6.33
C LEU A 274 -23.35 -22.14 -7.43
N LYS A 275 -23.82 -22.07 -8.67
CA LYS A 275 -23.05 -21.52 -9.80
C LYS A 275 -23.31 -20.03 -9.93
N LEU A 276 -22.41 -19.36 -10.66
CA LEU A 276 -22.37 -17.91 -10.82
C LEU A 276 -23.76 -17.23 -10.93
N ASP A 277 -24.62 -17.71 -11.83
CA ASP A 277 -25.92 -17.10 -12.12
C ASP A 277 -26.90 -17.11 -10.93
N ALA A 278 -26.72 -18.01 -9.96
CA ALA A 278 -27.54 -18.11 -8.74
C ALA A 278 -26.95 -17.35 -7.54
N ILE A 279 -25.72 -16.84 -7.65
CA ILE A 279 -25.06 -16.09 -6.59
C ILE A 279 -25.38 -14.60 -6.76
N GLY A 280 -25.87 -13.93 -5.72
CA GLY A 280 -26.14 -12.49 -5.74
C GLY A 280 -24.87 -11.65 -5.80
N MET A 281 -24.93 -10.44 -6.40
CA MET A 281 -23.75 -9.59 -6.60
C MET A 281 -22.95 -9.32 -5.30
N GLY A 282 -23.64 -9.04 -4.20
CA GLY A 282 -22.99 -8.83 -2.90
C GLY A 282 -22.20 -10.05 -2.41
N ALA A 283 -22.74 -11.26 -2.58
CA ALA A 283 -22.04 -12.50 -2.25
C ALA A 283 -20.83 -12.75 -3.16
N ARG A 284 -20.92 -12.44 -4.45
CA ARG A 284 -19.79 -12.57 -5.39
C ARG A 284 -18.60 -11.68 -4.99
N ILE A 285 -18.90 -10.44 -4.58
CA ILE A 285 -17.90 -9.50 -4.04
C ILE A 285 -17.30 -10.08 -2.76
N LEU A 286 -18.16 -10.45 -1.81
CA LEU A 286 -17.76 -10.90 -0.49
C LEU A 286 -16.91 -12.18 -0.53
N ALA A 287 -17.26 -13.15 -1.38
CA ALA A 287 -16.49 -14.39 -1.56
C ALA A 287 -15.06 -14.12 -2.05
N LEU A 288 -14.89 -13.20 -3.00
CA LEU A 288 -13.57 -12.80 -3.50
C LEU A 288 -12.75 -12.10 -2.42
N VAL A 289 -13.34 -11.10 -1.75
CA VAL A 289 -12.66 -10.30 -0.74
C VAL A 289 -12.29 -11.15 0.49
N ASN A 290 -13.20 -12.00 0.96
CA ASN A 290 -12.94 -12.95 2.04
C ASN A 290 -11.78 -13.89 1.71
N ARG A 291 -11.74 -14.43 0.48
CA ARG A 291 -10.62 -15.28 0.05
C ARG A 291 -9.31 -14.49 0.01
N TYR A 292 -9.32 -13.28 -0.53
CA TYR A 292 -8.13 -12.44 -0.58
C TYR A 292 -7.59 -12.13 0.82
N ASP A 293 -8.45 -11.68 1.74
CA ASP A 293 -8.03 -11.42 3.12
C ASP A 293 -7.53 -12.69 3.80
N GLY A 294 -8.18 -13.84 3.61
CA GLY A 294 -7.73 -15.12 4.18
C GLY A 294 -6.39 -15.63 3.65
N LEU A 295 -5.95 -15.21 2.46
CA LEU A 295 -4.60 -15.49 1.94
C LEU A 295 -3.55 -14.56 2.54
N CYS A 296 -3.90 -13.29 2.76
CA CYS A 296 -3.04 -12.27 3.36
C CYS A 296 -2.93 -12.43 4.89
N ASN A 297 -4.02 -12.84 5.54
CA ASN A 297 -4.21 -12.90 7.00
C ASN A 297 -4.67 -14.30 7.45
N PRO A 298 -3.95 -15.38 7.11
CA PRO A 298 -4.34 -16.73 7.51
C PRO A 298 -4.25 -16.94 9.03
N ALA A 299 -4.90 -17.99 9.52
CA ALA A 299 -4.86 -18.36 10.93
C ALA A 299 -3.43 -18.62 11.43
N LYS A 300 -2.58 -19.25 10.59
CA LYS A 300 -1.15 -19.48 10.82
C LYS A 300 -0.35 -18.40 10.10
N PRO A 301 0.30 -17.45 10.81
CA PRO A 301 1.03 -16.35 10.16
C PRO A 301 2.16 -16.80 9.23
N SER A 302 2.74 -17.98 9.46
CA SER A 302 3.75 -18.57 8.57
C SER A 302 3.25 -18.91 7.17
N HIS A 303 1.93 -18.96 6.96
CA HIS A 303 1.33 -19.19 5.64
C HIS A 303 0.88 -17.87 4.97
N ALA A 304 1.11 -16.72 5.61
CA ALA A 304 0.68 -15.44 5.07
C ALA A 304 1.36 -15.16 3.73
N MET A 305 0.55 -14.80 2.74
CA MET A 305 1.03 -14.33 1.45
C MET A 305 1.12 -12.81 1.46
N THR A 306 2.09 -12.26 0.73
CA THR A 306 2.05 -10.82 0.42
C THR A 306 0.81 -10.51 -0.43
N PRO A 307 0.29 -9.26 -0.42
CA PRO A 307 -0.85 -8.87 -1.24
C PRO A 307 -0.70 -9.20 -2.73
N HIS A 308 0.49 -8.97 -3.26
CA HIS A 308 0.82 -9.31 -4.64
C HIS A 308 0.74 -10.83 -4.87
N GLU A 309 1.28 -11.66 -3.97
CA GLU A 309 1.19 -13.13 -4.07
C GLU A 309 -0.24 -13.64 -3.92
N ALA A 310 -1.05 -13.06 -3.03
CA ALA A 310 -2.45 -13.41 -2.85
C ALA A 310 -3.24 -13.11 -4.13
N LEU A 311 -3.08 -11.92 -4.70
CA LEU A 311 -3.71 -11.52 -5.95
C LEU A 311 -3.25 -12.40 -7.13
N ALA A 312 -1.94 -12.66 -7.24
CA ALA A 312 -1.37 -13.53 -8.26
C ALA A 312 -1.90 -14.97 -8.15
N THR A 313 -2.05 -15.49 -6.93
CA THR A 313 -2.61 -16.81 -6.66
C THR A 313 -4.08 -16.88 -7.09
N ILE A 314 -4.88 -15.88 -6.73
CA ILE A 314 -6.29 -15.80 -7.15
C ILE A 314 -6.37 -15.78 -8.68
N PHE A 315 -5.58 -14.93 -9.34
CA PHE A 315 -5.65 -14.74 -10.78
C PHE A 315 -5.12 -15.95 -11.59
N SER A 316 -4.03 -16.58 -11.14
CA SER A 316 -3.39 -17.67 -11.88
C SER A 316 -3.99 -19.04 -11.58
N GLN A 317 -4.40 -19.30 -10.33
CA GLN A 317 -4.80 -20.63 -9.86
C GLN A 317 -6.29 -20.74 -9.54
N GLN A 318 -6.94 -19.65 -9.13
CA GLN A 318 -8.32 -19.70 -8.62
C GLN A 318 -9.31 -18.87 -9.46
N LYS A 319 -8.91 -18.37 -10.63
CA LYS A 319 -9.72 -17.46 -11.47
C LYS A 319 -11.12 -18.00 -11.78
N LYS A 320 -11.27 -19.31 -11.99
CA LYS A 320 -12.56 -19.94 -12.31
C LYS A 320 -13.54 -19.94 -11.12
N ARG A 321 -13.05 -19.76 -9.90
CA ARG A 321 -13.85 -19.77 -8.66
C ARG A 321 -14.58 -18.45 -8.42
N PHE A 322 -14.26 -17.39 -9.15
CA PHE A 322 -14.79 -16.04 -8.93
C PHE A 322 -15.46 -15.49 -10.18
N ASP A 323 -16.40 -14.57 -9.99
CA ASP A 323 -17.00 -13.82 -11.09
C ASP A 323 -15.91 -13.02 -11.83
N PRO A 324 -15.72 -13.22 -13.14
CA PRO A 324 -14.70 -12.52 -13.92
C PRO A 324 -14.84 -10.99 -13.89
N HIS A 325 -16.06 -10.45 -13.83
CA HIS A 325 -16.30 -9.01 -13.77
C HIS A 325 -15.87 -8.44 -12.42
N VAL A 326 -16.24 -9.12 -11.33
CA VAL A 326 -15.86 -8.75 -9.96
C VAL A 326 -14.34 -8.85 -9.78
N LEU A 327 -13.72 -9.95 -10.22
CA LEU A 327 -12.27 -10.12 -10.15
C LEU A 327 -11.52 -9.05 -10.95
N SER A 328 -12.02 -8.70 -12.14
CA SER A 328 -11.40 -7.66 -12.96
C SER A 328 -11.50 -6.27 -12.31
N ALA A 329 -12.65 -5.94 -11.70
CA ALA A 329 -12.81 -4.70 -10.95
C ALA A 329 -11.90 -4.67 -9.71
N PHE A 330 -11.80 -5.79 -8.98
CA PHE A 330 -10.92 -5.91 -7.83
C PHE A 330 -9.46 -5.63 -8.20
N VAL A 331 -8.93 -6.27 -9.26
CA VAL A 331 -7.54 -6.04 -9.73
C VAL A 331 -7.30 -4.57 -10.09
N ARG A 332 -8.27 -3.89 -10.73
CA ARG A 332 -8.15 -2.45 -11.03
C ARG A 332 -8.12 -1.62 -9.76
N MET A 333 -8.98 -1.94 -8.79
CA MET A 333 -9.12 -1.21 -7.53
C MET A 333 -7.87 -1.33 -6.66
N VAL A 334 -7.35 -2.55 -6.46
CA VAL A 334 -6.18 -2.77 -5.59
C VAL A 334 -4.84 -2.58 -6.31
N GLY A 335 -4.86 -2.49 -7.65
CA GLY A 335 -3.67 -2.39 -8.48
C GLY A 335 -2.88 -3.70 -8.59
N VAL A 336 -1.81 -3.68 -9.40
CA VAL A 336 -0.93 -4.84 -9.61
C VAL A 336 -0.08 -5.14 -8.36
N TYR A 337 0.25 -4.10 -7.61
CA TYR A 337 0.98 -4.16 -6.35
C TYR A 337 0.12 -3.50 -5.26
N PRO A 338 -0.75 -4.25 -4.58
CA PRO A 338 -1.60 -3.66 -3.55
C PRO A 338 -0.80 -3.18 -2.33
N PRO A 339 -1.37 -2.30 -1.49
CA PRO A 339 -0.73 -1.84 -0.27
C PRO A 339 -0.33 -3.03 0.61
N GLY A 340 0.95 -3.05 1.01
CA GLY A 340 1.61 -4.13 1.74
C GLY A 340 2.50 -5.01 0.86
N SER A 341 2.45 -4.81 -0.46
CA SER A 341 3.41 -5.45 -1.37
C SER A 341 4.81 -4.89 -1.15
N LEU A 342 5.81 -5.78 -1.07
CA LEU A 342 7.21 -5.40 -1.12
C LEU A 342 7.69 -5.48 -2.57
N VAL A 343 8.44 -4.47 -2.99
CA VAL A 343 8.89 -4.31 -4.36
C VAL A 343 10.35 -3.91 -4.42
N GLN A 344 11.01 -4.34 -5.49
CA GLN A 344 12.30 -3.80 -5.89
C GLN A 344 12.07 -2.79 -7.00
N LEU A 345 12.60 -1.58 -6.84
CA LEU A 345 12.55 -0.53 -7.85
C LEU A 345 13.63 -0.75 -8.92
N ASN A 346 13.50 -0.06 -10.06
CA ASN A 346 14.45 -0.13 -11.18
C ASN A 346 15.89 0.31 -10.82
N ASP A 347 16.06 1.06 -9.74
CA ASP A 347 17.34 1.51 -9.20
C ASP A 347 17.89 0.59 -8.10
N GLU A 348 17.35 -0.63 -8.00
CA GLU A 348 17.67 -1.68 -7.03
C GLU A 348 17.21 -1.43 -5.59
N ARG A 349 16.65 -0.25 -5.27
CA ARG A 349 16.13 0.01 -3.93
C ARG A 349 14.91 -0.84 -3.63
N HIS A 350 14.74 -1.18 -2.36
CA HIS A 350 13.55 -1.90 -1.88
C HIS A 350 12.55 -0.91 -1.32
N ALA A 351 11.28 -1.15 -1.57
CA ALA A 351 10.20 -0.30 -1.11
C ALA A 351 8.98 -1.13 -0.70
N MET A 352 8.13 -0.55 0.13
CA MET A 352 6.82 -1.08 0.48
C MET A 352 5.74 -0.21 -0.15
N VAL A 353 4.78 -0.82 -0.83
CA VAL A 353 3.61 -0.13 -1.34
C VAL A 353 2.68 0.24 -0.18
N VAL A 354 2.29 1.51 -0.11
CA VAL A 354 1.42 2.05 0.95
C VAL A 354 0.11 2.63 0.43
N GLY A 355 -0.01 2.85 -0.89
CA GLY A 355 -1.22 3.32 -1.53
C GLY A 355 -1.25 2.98 -3.02
N VAL A 356 -2.45 2.89 -3.57
CA VAL A 356 -2.69 2.56 -4.99
C VAL A 356 -2.91 3.84 -5.79
N ASN A 357 -2.44 3.86 -7.02
CA ASN A 357 -2.85 4.83 -8.03
C ASN A 357 -3.77 4.13 -9.02
N ALA A 358 -5.08 4.36 -8.91
CA ALA A 358 -6.08 3.67 -9.73
C ALA A 358 -5.96 4.04 -11.23
N ALA A 359 -5.54 5.27 -11.54
CA ALA A 359 -5.32 5.73 -12.92
C ALA A 359 -4.06 5.10 -13.54
N ARG A 360 -3.03 4.81 -12.72
CA ARG A 360 -1.77 4.19 -13.12
C ARG A 360 -1.40 3.02 -12.19
N PRO A 361 -1.97 1.81 -12.37
CA PRO A 361 -1.75 0.67 -11.45
C PRO A 361 -0.30 0.18 -11.27
N LEU A 362 0.61 0.59 -12.16
CA LEU A 362 2.05 0.28 -12.08
C LEU A 362 2.88 1.39 -11.40
N LYS A 363 2.23 2.48 -10.99
CA LYS A 363 2.83 3.64 -10.33
C LYS A 363 2.18 3.89 -8.95
N PRO A 364 2.25 2.92 -8.03
CA PRO A 364 1.69 3.10 -6.69
C PRO A 364 2.53 4.09 -5.85
N ARG A 365 1.98 4.47 -4.70
CA ARG A 365 2.68 5.24 -3.67
C ARG A 365 3.48 4.29 -2.76
N VAL A 366 4.75 4.59 -2.53
CA VAL A 366 5.69 3.68 -1.83
C VAL A 366 6.50 4.38 -0.74
N ILE A 367 6.88 3.62 0.29
CA ILE A 367 7.94 3.99 1.23
C ILE A 367 9.20 3.25 0.82
N VAL A 368 10.27 3.98 0.50
CA VAL A 368 11.54 3.39 0.05
C VAL A 368 12.50 3.23 1.23
N HIS A 369 13.17 2.09 1.30
CA HIS A 369 14.25 1.89 2.27
C HIS A 369 15.46 2.76 1.91
N GLU A 370 15.75 3.73 2.77
CA GLU A 370 16.89 4.61 2.67
C GLU A 370 17.84 4.39 3.85
N PRO A 371 19.06 3.88 3.61
CA PRO A 371 20.07 3.76 4.65
C PRO A 371 20.33 5.12 5.32
N GLY A 372 20.26 5.15 6.66
CA GLY A 372 20.56 6.35 7.46
C GLY A 372 19.39 7.30 7.71
N THR A 373 18.23 7.10 7.08
CA THR A 373 16.99 7.83 7.43
C THR A 373 16.16 6.95 8.38
N PRO A 374 15.60 7.45 9.49
CA PRO A 374 14.63 6.71 10.29
C PRO A 374 13.29 6.50 9.57
N ARG A 375 12.60 5.37 9.82
CA ARG A 375 11.29 5.07 9.18
C ARG A 375 10.24 6.15 9.40
N HIS A 376 10.20 6.77 10.58
CA HIS A 376 9.21 7.80 10.91
C HIS A 376 9.43 9.13 10.17
N GLU A 377 10.61 9.30 9.55
CA GLU A 377 10.97 10.44 8.68
C GLU A 377 10.90 10.07 7.19
N ALA A 378 10.49 8.85 6.87
CA ALA A 378 10.38 8.35 5.50
C ALA A 378 9.21 9.03 4.80
N LEU A 379 9.46 9.61 3.63
CA LEU A 379 8.41 10.18 2.80
C LEU A 379 7.79 9.11 1.92
N ILE A 380 6.46 9.17 1.79
CA ILE A 380 5.74 8.44 0.76
C ILE A 380 6.04 9.06 -0.59
N LEU A 381 6.66 8.29 -1.48
CA LEU A 381 6.94 8.68 -2.85
C LEU A 381 5.80 8.22 -3.77
N ASP A 382 5.30 9.15 -4.57
CA ASP A 382 4.43 8.82 -5.70
C ASP A 382 5.29 8.48 -6.92
N LEU A 383 5.23 7.22 -7.36
CA LEU A 383 6.03 6.77 -8.50
C LEU A 383 5.57 7.37 -9.84
N GLU A 384 4.39 7.99 -9.92
CA GLU A 384 3.96 8.72 -11.11
C GLU A 384 4.82 9.98 -11.34
N GLY A 385 5.11 10.73 -10.27
CA GLY A 385 5.86 11.98 -10.33
C GLY A 385 7.38 11.83 -10.44
N VAL A 386 7.93 10.61 -10.30
CA VAL A 386 9.38 10.38 -10.30
C VAL A 386 9.84 9.81 -11.65
N ALA A 387 10.66 10.58 -12.38
CA ALA A 387 11.24 10.18 -13.65
C ALA A 387 12.08 8.90 -13.51
N ASN A 388 11.88 7.92 -14.40
CA ASN A 388 12.55 6.61 -14.42
C ASN A 388 12.35 5.71 -13.19
N ALA A 389 11.56 6.12 -12.19
CA ALA A 389 11.20 5.25 -11.09
C ALA A 389 10.08 4.29 -11.52
N GLY A 390 10.32 3.00 -11.40
CA GLY A 390 9.35 1.95 -11.72
C GLY A 390 9.63 0.72 -10.88
N ILE A 391 8.63 -0.14 -10.77
CA ILE A 391 8.77 -1.41 -10.07
C ILE A 391 9.38 -2.43 -11.03
N ARG A 392 10.56 -2.94 -10.66
CA ARG A 392 11.26 -4.00 -11.39
C ARG A 392 10.59 -5.35 -11.16
N ARG A 393 10.25 -5.66 -9.91
CA ARG A 393 9.58 -6.90 -9.49
C ARG A 393 9.02 -6.80 -8.08
N SER A 394 8.09 -7.70 -7.74
CA SER A 394 7.75 -8.00 -6.34
C SER A 394 8.86 -8.82 -5.68
N VAL A 395 9.04 -8.64 -4.38
CA VAL A 395 10.01 -9.36 -3.55
C VAL A 395 9.32 -9.93 -2.32
N LYS A 396 9.84 -11.05 -1.81
CA LYS A 396 9.37 -11.63 -0.55
C LYS A 396 10.14 -11.04 0.64
N PRO A 397 9.54 -10.98 1.85
CA PRO A 397 10.23 -10.50 3.04
C PRO A 397 11.61 -11.15 3.24
N GLU A 398 11.72 -12.46 3.05
CA GLU A 398 12.95 -13.25 3.30
C GLU A 398 14.10 -12.90 2.33
N SER A 399 13.80 -12.23 1.22
CA SER A 399 14.80 -11.78 0.25
C SER A 399 15.38 -10.40 0.55
N LEU A 400 14.82 -9.68 1.54
CA LEU A 400 15.33 -8.39 2.00
C LEU A 400 16.51 -8.57 2.97
N SER A 401 17.40 -7.58 3.01
CA SER A 401 18.41 -7.51 4.08
C SER A 401 17.76 -7.23 5.44
N THR A 402 18.40 -7.60 6.54
CA THR A 402 17.90 -7.35 7.90
C THR A 402 17.57 -5.88 8.14
N ALA A 403 18.45 -4.96 7.71
CA ALA A 403 18.18 -3.52 7.81
C ALA A 403 16.94 -3.08 7.01
N ALA A 404 16.76 -3.63 5.80
CA ALA A 404 15.57 -3.33 4.99
C ALA A 404 14.29 -3.92 5.59
N GLN A 405 14.36 -5.10 6.22
CA GLN A 405 13.23 -5.69 6.95
C GLN A 405 12.87 -4.86 8.19
N GLU A 406 13.86 -4.46 9.00
CA GLU A 406 13.66 -3.62 10.18
C GLU A 406 13.08 -2.25 9.82
N TYR A 407 13.49 -1.69 8.68
CA TYR A 407 13.00 -0.40 8.19
C TYR A 407 11.61 -0.47 7.57
N LEU A 408 11.38 -1.40 6.63
CA LEU A 408 10.10 -1.51 5.94
C LEU A 408 9.03 -2.17 6.82
N GLN A 409 9.45 -2.96 7.81
CA GLN A 409 8.59 -3.69 8.75
C GLN A 409 7.51 -4.48 7.99
N PRO A 410 7.90 -5.42 7.09
CA PRO A 410 6.96 -6.23 6.36
C PRO A 410 6.10 -7.01 7.36
N ARG A 411 4.80 -6.81 7.27
CA ARG A 411 3.89 -7.15 8.36
C ARG A 411 3.48 -8.62 8.29
N GLN A 412 3.33 -9.23 9.47
CA GLN A 412 2.76 -10.58 9.57
C GLN A 412 1.25 -10.60 9.33
N ARG A 413 0.58 -9.46 9.57
CA ARG A 413 -0.85 -9.25 9.31
C ARG A 413 -1.08 -7.89 8.67
N LEU A 414 -1.98 -7.86 7.70
CA LEU A 414 -2.35 -6.68 6.96
C LEU A 414 -3.66 -6.14 7.53
N CYS A 415 -3.58 -4.94 8.10
CA CYS A 415 -4.73 -4.17 8.54
C CYS A 415 -4.97 -3.04 7.55
N TYR A 416 -6.18 -2.97 7.02
CA TYR A 416 -6.57 -2.00 6.01
C TYR A 416 -7.68 -1.09 6.52
N PHE A 417 -7.59 0.19 6.16
CA PHE A 417 -8.66 1.14 6.41
C PHE A 417 -8.68 2.25 5.36
N LEU A 418 -9.74 3.06 5.40
CA LEU A 418 -9.95 4.16 4.47
C LEU A 418 -9.04 5.34 4.84
N GLU A 419 -8.10 5.67 3.96
CA GLU A 419 -7.37 6.94 4.03
C GLU A 419 -8.10 8.00 3.23
N THR A 420 -8.35 9.12 3.91
CA THR A 420 -8.75 10.38 3.29
C THR A 420 -7.63 10.80 2.34
N ALA A 421 -7.95 11.09 1.08
CA ALA A 421 -6.97 11.62 0.14
C ALA A 421 -6.41 12.96 0.68
N ILE A 422 -5.31 12.91 1.42
CA ILE A 422 -4.43 14.05 1.62
C ILE A 422 -3.82 14.24 0.24
N GLY A 423 -4.37 15.21 -0.51
CA GLY A 423 -3.90 15.52 -1.85
C GLY A 423 -2.37 15.61 -1.88
N PRO A 424 -1.71 15.15 -2.96
CA PRO A 424 -0.26 15.20 -3.04
C PRO A 424 0.20 16.63 -2.77
N VAL A 425 1.25 16.78 -1.95
CA VAL A 425 1.98 18.06 -1.90
C VAL A 425 2.41 18.33 -3.35
N PRO A 426 1.96 19.43 -3.99
CA PRO A 426 2.20 19.64 -5.41
C PRO A 426 3.70 19.65 -5.70
N ALA A 427 4.13 18.87 -6.70
CA ALA A 427 5.49 18.93 -7.25
C ALA A 427 5.80 20.31 -7.88
N GLU A 428 4.79 21.16 -8.08
CA GLU A 428 4.89 22.47 -8.70
C GLU A 428 5.02 23.62 -7.68
N LYS A 429 6.11 23.62 -6.91
CA LYS A 429 6.72 24.87 -6.39
C LYS A 429 8.26 24.81 -6.39
N VAL A 430 8.84 24.11 -7.38
CA VAL A 430 10.30 24.05 -7.58
C VAL A 430 10.73 24.70 -8.92
N SER A 431 9.81 25.07 -9.81
CA SER A 431 10.13 25.55 -11.16
C SER A 431 9.74 27.00 -11.50
N ALA A 432 9.24 27.81 -10.55
CA ALA A 432 8.80 29.18 -10.86
C ALA A 432 9.58 30.22 -10.04
N ASN A 433 10.80 30.55 -10.49
CA ASN A 433 11.41 31.89 -10.43
C ASN A 433 12.75 31.90 -11.20
N ALA A 434 12.69 31.51 -12.47
CA ALA A 434 13.76 31.73 -13.44
C ALA A 434 13.28 32.70 -14.53
N THR A 435 12.82 33.87 -14.12
CA THR A 435 12.76 35.06 -14.97
C THR A 435 13.17 36.25 -14.11
N GLY A 436 14.46 36.57 -14.15
CA GLY A 436 14.96 37.84 -13.62
C GLY A 436 14.40 39.03 -14.43
N PRO A 437 14.37 40.23 -13.85
CA PRO A 437 13.86 41.40 -14.55
C PRO A 437 14.79 41.76 -15.70
N ALA A 438 14.20 42.00 -16.87
CA ALA A 438 14.87 42.69 -17.94
C ALA A 438 14.93 44.19 -17.62
N SER A 439 16.11 44.78 -17.82
CA SER A 439 16.49 46.21 -17.79
C SER A 439 17.00 46.74 -16.47
#